data_AF-A0A8T8WY87-F1
#
_entry.id   AF-A0A8T8WY87-F1
#
_cell.length_a   1.000
_cell.length_b   1.000
_cell.length_c   1.000
_cell.angle_alpha   90.00
_cell.angle_beta   90.00
_cell.angle_gamma   90.00
#
_symmetry.space_group_name_H-M   'P 1'
#
loop_
_entity.id
_entity.type
_entity.pdbx_description
1 polymer ?
#
loop_
_entity_poly.entity_id
_entity_poly.type
_entity_poly.pdbx_seq_one_letter_code
_entity_poly.pdbx_strand_id
1 'polypeptide(L)'
;MSESHPAPDALEHAPGASPQATPLSKPSTLPPQSLCRDNLDTRLLKRNSPRRPKNVADWLLDHQIEIPLNLIALLILTHLFVPRARQHTSKFFSPSHYNPNTGRYAIGDGDFYFLGFCVVLYTGLRAGIMKYILAPLATRWGISKKKDITRYSEQAWLLCYYSVFWTLGLYIYGTSKYCLNLREMFTDWPTRDLPGLTKVYILGQWAFWLQQILVLNIEARRKDHWQMLAHHLVTVVLISTAYALHLTRVANLVLILMDVVDIFFPLAKCLKYLGYTTARDILFGLFMLAWFLARHVCYLLTMWGIWKYMPETIAEGCYYVSAGSVQDALRGPTPLPPHGWSHLWTPFYDPTGPICYSDGIRWGFLGALGFLQLLTVLWFVLIVKVAVRVVQGIGADDIRSDDEGGGEEEEEVMVELSPCPSPGWKRRAAGTRRTASSSGVSFDRKELLSRIGCEKQVD
;
A
#
# COMPACT_ATOMS: atom_id res chain seq x y z
N MET A 1 1.79 37.15 -76.73
CA MET A 1 2.48 37.67 -77.93
C MET A 1 3.92 37.92 -77.49
N SER A 2 4.82 36.98 -77.76
CA SER A 2 5.76 37.01 -78.91
C SER A 2 6.48 38.35 -79.00
N GLU A 3 7.79 38.47 -79.12
CA GLU A 3 8.92 37.60 -79.43
C GLU A 3 10.12 38.56 -79.49
N SER A 4 11.34 38.13 -79.18
CA SER A 4 12.56 38.59 -79.90
C SER A 4 13.83 37.96 -79.31
N HIS A 5 14.33 36.91 -79.99
CA HIS A 5 15.69 36.68 -80.52
C HIS A 5 16.90 37.55 -80.08
N PRO A 6 18.18 37.19 -80.38
CA PRO A 6 18.79 35.91 -80.85
C PRO A 6 20.14 35.53 -80.15
N ALA A 7 20.74 34.40 -80.58
CA ALA A 7 22.10 33.87 -80.26
C ALA A 7 23.25 34.68 -80.95
N PRO A 8 24.58 34.38 -80.79
CA PRO A 8 25.23 33.17 -81.35
C PRO A 8 26.51 32.61 -80.65
N ASP A 9 26.86 31.37 -81.03
CA ASP A 9 28.16 30.72 -81.36
C ASP A 9 29.49 31.52 -81.27
N ALA A 10 30.71 30.98 -81.20
CA ALA A 10 31.36 29.69 -80.93
C ALA A 10 32.90 29.90 -81.12
N LEU A 11 33.71 28.90 -80.77
CA LEU A 11 35.08 28.56 -81.26
C LEU A 11 36.37 29.04 -80.54
N GLU A 12 37.14 28.02 -80.11
CA GLU A 12 38.59 27.73 -80.31
C GLU A 12 39.71 28.68 -79.79
N HIS A 13 40.58 28.19 -78.89
CA HIS A 13 41.81 27.40 -79.17
C HIS A 13 42.70 27.23 -77.90
N ALA A 14 43.37 26.07 -77.81
CA ALA A 14 44.40 25.68 -76.81
C ALA A 14 45.83 26.06 -77.32
N PRO A 15 47.00 25.65 -76.75
CA PRO A 15 47.29 24.73 -75.63
C PRO A 15 48.46 25.11 -74.68
N GLY A 16 48.73 24.26 -73.67
CA GLY A 16 50.11 23.97 -73.21
C GLY A 16 50.38 23.99 -71.70
N ALA A 17 50.37 22.82 -71.06
CA ALA A 17 51.40 22.28 -70.12
C ALA A 17 50.80 21.28 -69.11
N SER A 18 51.10 19.99 -69.29
CA SER A 18 50.99 18.89 -68.31
C SER A 18 52.22 18.93 -67.37
N PRO A 19 52.24 18.37 -66.13
CA PRO A 19 51.81 16.98 -65.86
C PRO A 19 51.23 16.66 -64.46
N GLN A 20 50.42 15.60 -64.38
CA GLN A 20 50.62 14.37 -63.56
C GLN A 20 49.28 13.69 -63.24
N ALA A 21 49.35 12.36 -63.18
CA ALA A 21 48.27 11.43 -63.43
C ALA A 21 47.53 10.95 -62.16
N THR A 22 46.21 10.72 -62.34
CA THR A 22 45.34 9.66 -61.74
C THR A 22 44.94 9.68 -60.25
N PRO A 23 43.83 9.03 -59.82
CA PRO A 23 42.59 8.66 -60.54
C PRO A 23 41.26 8.94 -59.77
N LEU A 24 40.15 8.86 -60.53
CA LEU A 24 38.78 8.45 -60.19
C LEU A 24 38.10 8.85 -58.86
N SER A 25 36.96 9.49 -59.05
CA SER A 25 35.86 9.74 -58.10
C SER A 25 35.40 8.49 -57.32
N LYS A 26 35.19 8.67 -56.02
CA LYS A 26 34.42 7.77 -55.14
C LYS A 26 33.09 8.44 -54.75
N PRO A 27 32.02 7.66 -54.51
CA PRO A 27 30.66 8.16 -54.37
C PRO A 27 30.44 8.86 -53.02
N SER A 28 29.54 9.83 -53.04
CA SER A 28 28.97 10.51 -51.87
C SER A 28 28.24 9.51 -50.96
N THR A 29 28.87 9.15 -49.84
CA THR A 29 28.22 8.45 -48.74
C THR A 29 27.35 9.42 -47.94
N LEU A 30 26.04 9.39 -48.19
CA LEU A 30 25.04 9.84 -47.22
C LEU A 30 25.27 9.10 -45.88
N PRO A 31 25.17 9.77 -44.72
CA PRO A 31 25.14 9.04 -43.46
C PRO A 31 23.89 8.15 -43.44
N PRO A 32 24.00 6.87 -43.03
CA PRO A 32 22.89 5.95 -43.16
C PRO A 32 21.80 6.29 -42.13
N GLN A 33 20.57 6.43 -42.61
CA GLN A 33 19.35 6.58 -41.79
C GLN A 33 19.17 5.43 -40.77
N SER A 34 19.89 4.30 -40.94
CA SER A 34 19.90 3.18 -39.99
C SER A 34 20.47 3.56 -38.62
N LEU A 35 21.49 4.42 -38.58
CA LEU A 35 22.18 4.78 -37.33
C LEU A 35 21.30 5.58 -36.36
N CYS A 36 20.29 6.29 -36.88
CA CYS A 36 19.33 7.05 -36.07
C CYS A 36 18.20 6.16 -35.55
N ARG A 37 17.76 5.18 -36.36
CA ARG A 37 16.74 4.19 -35.98
C ARG A 37 17.27 3.18 -34.97
N ASP A 38 18.51 2.72 -35.15
CA ASP A 38 19.17 1.81 -34.22
C ASP A 38 19.37 2.47 -32.85
N ASN A 39 19.75 3.75 -32.78
CA ASN A 39 19.87 4.46 -31.51
C ASN A 39 18.52 4.71 -30.81
N LEU A 40 17.44 4.89 -31.57
CA LEU A 40 16.09 5.03 -31.01
C LEU A 40 15.57 3.69 -30.48
N ASP A 41 15.73 2.61 -31.25
CA ASP A 41 15.35 1.26 -30.84
C ASP A 41 16.20 0.78 -29.65
N THR A 42 17.50 1.08 -29.62
CA THR A 42 18.37 0.75 -28.48
C THR A 42 18.00 1.54 -27.21
N ARG A 43 17.56 2.80 -27.34
CA ARG A 43 17.07 3.61 -26.21
C ARG A 43 15.68 3.17 -25.75
N LEU A 44 14.79 2.77 -26.66
CA LEU A 44 13.48 2.19 -26.34
C LEU A 44 13.61 0.81 -25.68
N LEU A 45 14.57 -0.01 -26.11
CA LEU A 45 14.92 -1.30 -25.48
C LEU A 45 15.55 -1.11 -24.10
N LYS A 46 16.36 -0.05 -23.91
CA LYS A 46 16.91 0.32 -22.59
C LYS A 46 15.83 0.85 -21.65
N ARG A 47 14.81 1.54 -22.17
CA ARG A 47 13.59 1.98 -21.46
C ARG A 47 12.66 0.80 -21.09
N ASN A 48 12.60 -0.19 -21.98
CA ASN A 48 12.00 -1.54 -21.90
C ASN A 48 12.65 -2.57 -20.97
N SER A 49 13.88 -2.35 -20.48
CA SER A 49 14.60 -3.44 -19.83
C SER A 49 14.05 -3.70 -18.43
N PRO A 50 13.54 -4.91 -18.11
CA PRO A 50 13.06 -5.22 -16.77
C PRO A 50 14.20 -4.98 -15.78
N ARG A 51 13.94 -4.15 -14.77
CA ARG A 51 14.89 -3.92 -13.67
C ARG A 51 15.20 -5.29 -13.07
N ARG A 52 16.48 -5.73 -13.11
CA ARG A 52 16.87 -6.93 -12.36
C ARG A 52 16.58 -6.66 -10.88
N PRO A 53 15.82 -7.52 -10.19
CA PRO A 53 15.54 -7.33 -8.77
C PRO A 53 16.87 -7.34 -8.01
N LYS A 54 17.10 -6.33 -7.18
CA LYS A 54 18.37 -6.23 -6.43
C LYS A 54 18.37 -7.22 -5.26
N ASN A 55 17.19 -7.51 -4.71
CA ASN A 55 16.96 -8.45 -3.61
C ASN A 55 15.65 -9.25 -3.79
N VAL A 56 15.44 -10.29 -2.99
CA VAL A 56 14.20 -11.10 -2.96
C VAL A 56 12.95 -10.26 -2.71
N ALA A 57 13.06 -9.20 -1.91
CA ALA A 57 11.97 -8.26 -1.68
C ALA A 57 11.54 -7.52 -2.96
N ASP A 58 12.49 -7.10 -3.81
CA ASP A 58 12.21 -6.47 -5.10
C ASP A 58 11.55 -7.47 -6.07
N TRP A 59 11.98 -8.73 -6.04
CA TRP A 59 11.38 -9.78 -6.86
C TRP A 59 9.93 -10.07 -6.43
N LEU A 60 9.66 -10.17 -5.12
CA LEU A 60 8.31 -10.34 -4.59
C LEU A 60 7.40 -9.16 -4.94
N LEU A 61 7.95 -7.95 -4.92
CA LEU A 61 7.32 -6.70 -5.37
C LEU A 61 6.87 -6.77 -6.82
N ASP A 62 7.77 -7.21 -7.70
CA ASP A 62 7.51 -7.29 -9.13
C ASP A 62 6.45 -8.36 -9.47
N HIS A 63 6.29 -9.39 -8.63
CA HIS A 63 5.37 -10.51 -8.83
C HIS A 63 4.16 -10.51 -7.88
N GLN A 64 3.80 -9.35 -7.31
CA GLN A 64 2.68 -9.21 -6.36
C GLN A 64 1.31 -9.66 -6.88
N ILE A 65 1.12 -9.69 -8.21
CA ILE A 65 -0.12 -10.16 -8.84
C ILE A 65 -0.02 -11.65 -9.13
N GLU A 66 1.08 -12.07 -9.75
CA GLU A 66 1.27 -13.42 -10.26
C GLU A 66 1.32 -14.45 -9.13
N ILE A 67 2.00 -14.16 -8.03
CA ILE A 67 2.12 -15.09 -6.90
C ILE A 67 0.75 -15.38 -6.28
N PRO A 68 -0.03 -14.39 -5.82
CA PRO A 68 -1.37 -14.66 -5.29
C PRO A 68 -2.31 -15.31 -6.30
N LEU A 69 -2.31 -14.85 -7.56
CA LEU A 69 -3.17 -15.43 -8.58
C LEU A 69 -2.83 -16.90 -8.84
N ASN A 70 -1.56 -17.26 -8.95
CA ASN A 70 -1.13 -18.64 -9.16
C ASN A 70 -1.47 -19.53 -7.95
N LEU A 71 -1.26 -19.04 -6.73
CA LEU A 71 -1.62 -19.77 -5.50
C LEU A 71 -3.13 -19.99 -5.40
N ILE A 72 -3.94 -18.97 -5.65
CA ILE A 72 -5.40 -19.05 -5.62
C ILE A 72 -5.91 -19.94 -6.76
N ALA A 73 -5.38 -19.79 -7.98
CA ALA A 73 -5.73 -20.62 -9.12
C ALA A 73 -5.41 -22.09 -8.85
N LEU A 74 -4.22 -22.40 -8.33
CA LEU A 74 -3.85 -23.76 -7.96
C LEU A 74 -4.80 -24.34 -6.91
N LEU A 75 -5.16 -23.56 -5.90
CA LEU A 75 -6.10 -23.97 -4.86
C LEU A 75 -7.50 -24.24 -5.42
N ILE A 76 -8.01 -23.36 -6.28
CA ILE A 76 -9.31 -23.51 -6.96
C ILE A 76 -9.30 -24.74 -7.87
N LEU A 77 -8.28 -24.89 -8.73
CA LEU A 77 -8.15 -26.04 -9.61
C LEU A 77 -8.10 -27.35 -8.81
N THR A 78 -7.33 -27.37 -7.72
CA THR A 78 -7.26 -28.55 -6.83
C THR A 78 -8.61 -28.85 -6.21
N HIS A 79 -9.35 -27.83 -5.76
CA HIS A 79 -10.69 -28.00 -5.18
C HIS A 79 -11.70 -28.55 -6.20
N LEU A 80 -11.66 -28.04 -7.43
CA LEU A 80 -12.59 -28.44 -8.49
C LEU A 80 -12.28 -29.84 -9.03
N PHE A 81 -11.02 -30.11 -9.38
CA PHE A 81 -10.62 -31.30 -10.14
C PHE A 81 -10.13 -32.48 -9.29
N VAL A 82 -9.83 -32.29 -8.00
CA VAL A 82 -9.33 -33.36 -7.11
C VAL A 82 -10.30 -33.59 -5.95
N PRO A 83 -11.32 -34.47 -6.10
CA PRO A 83 -12.30 -34.72 -5.04
C PRO A 83 -11.70 -35.14 -3.70
N ARG A 84 -10.61 -35.94 -3.72
CA ARG A 84 -9.90 -36.37 -2.50
C ARG A 84 -9.25 -35.22 -1.72
N ALA A 85 -8.93 -34.12 -2.39
CA ALA A 85 -8.34 -32.94 -1.77
C ALA A 85 -9.39 -31.98 -1.18
N ARG A 86 -10.69 -32.13 -1.51
CA ARG A 86 -11.76 -31.22 -1.08
C ARG A 86 -11.91 -31.09 0.43
N GLN A 87 -11.64 -32.17 1.17
CA GLN A 87 -11.62 -32.17 2.64
C GLN A 87 -10.58 -31.19 3.24
N HIS A 88 -9.49 -30.91 2.52
CA HIS A 88 -8.46 -29.97 2.94
C HIS A 88 -8.69 -28.59 2.32
N THR A 89 -9.06 -28.53 1.03
CA THR A 89 -9.22 -27.25 0.32
C THR A 89 -10.48 -26.49 0.72
N SER A 90 -11.54 -27.15 1.20
CA SER A 90 -12.77 -26.47 1.66
C SER A 90 -12.54 -25.52 2.84
N LYS A 91 -11.55 -25.83 3.70
CA LYS A 91 -11.16 -25.01 4.86
C LYS A 91 -10.65 -23.62 4.49
N PHE A 92 -10.20 -23.43 3.25
CA PHE A 92 -9.72 -22.14 2.77
C PHE A 92 -10.87 -21.26 2.21
N PHE A 93 -11.97 -21.87 1.76
CA PHE A 93 -13.08 -21.14 1.12
C PHE A 93 -14.25 -20.83 2.07
N SER A 94 -14.33 -21.54 3.20
CA SER A 94 -15.43 -21.42 4.15
C SER A 94 -14.93 -21.39 5.58
N PRO A 95 -15.59 -20.67 6.50
CA PRO A 95 -15.24 -20.68 7.91
C PRO A 95 -15.34 -22.10 8.48
N SER A 96 -14.32 -22.52 9.24
CA SER A 96 -14.23 -23.87 9.81
C SER A 96 -15.15 -24.05 11.03
N HIS A 97 -15.32 -25.30 11.48
CA HIS A 97 -16.04 -25.68 12.71
C HIS A 97 -17.53 -25.29 12.75
N TYR A 98 -18.28 -25.60 11.69
CA TYR A 98 -19.73 -25.42 11.66
C TYR A 98 -20.43 -26.39 12.61
N ASN A 99 -21.29 -25.87 13.47
CA ASN A 99 -22.15 -26.63 14.38
C ASN A 99 -23.57 -26.75 13.79
N PRO A 100 -24.00 -27.95 13.36
CA PRO A 100 -25.31 -28.13 12.74
C PRO A 100 -26.49 -27.90 13.70
N ASN A 101 -26.27 -27.99 15.02
CA ASN A 101 -27.34 -27.83 16.01
C ASN A 101 -27.68 -26.35 16.24
N THR A 102 -26.67 -25.48 16.22
CA THR A 102 -26.82 -24.04 16.48
C THR A 102 -26.85 -23.21 15.21
N GLY A 103 -26.43 -23.78 14.07
CA GLY A 103 -26.26 -23.05 12.81
C GLY A 103 -25.13 -22.01 12.86
N ARG A 104 -24.18 -22.19 13.79
CA ARG A 104 -23.10 -21.24 14.10
C ARG A 104 -21.74 -21.92 13.97
N TYR A 105 -20.68 -21.14 14.17
CA TYR A 105 -19.30 -21.59 13.98
C TYR A 105 -18.51 -21.44 15.27
N ALA A 106 -17.88 -22.53 15.71
CA ALA A 106 -16.94 -22.50 16.83
C ALA A 106 -15.58 -21.95 16.36
N ILE A 107 -14.73 -21.53 17.30
CA ILE A 107 -13.35 -21.12 17.03
C ILE A 107 -12.44 -22.35 17.00
N GLY A 108 -11.46 -22.41 16.09
CA GLY A 108 -10.46 -23.49 16.12
C GLY A 108 -9.30 -23.36 15.12
N ASP A 109 -8.41 -24.35 15.09
CA ASP A 109 -7.22 -24.41 14.24
C ASP A 109 -7.52 -24.31 12.74
N GLY A 110 -8.68 -24.82 12.32
CA GLY A 110 -9.16 -24.75 10.94
C GLY A 110 -9.28 -23.32 10.40
N ASP A 111 -9.35 -22.32 11.29
CA ASP A 111 -9.50 -20.91 10.92
C ASP A 111 -8.21 -20.31 10.34
N PHE A 112 -7.04 -20.88 10.66
CA PHE A 112 -5.76 -20.41 10.09
C PHE A 112 -5.65 -20.65 8.58
N TYR A 113 -6.33 -21.67 8.04
CA TYR A 113 -6.39 -21.90 6.59
C TYR A 113 -7.17 -20.80 5.88
N PHE A 114 -8.34 -20.46 6.41
CA PHE A 114 -9.16 -19.35 5.91
C PHE A 114 -8.42 -18.01 6.06
N LEU A 115 -7.79 -17.76 7.21
CA LEU A 115 -6.98 -16.57 7.45
C LEU A 115 -5.85 -16.43 6.42
N GLY A 116 -5.08 -17.51 6.19
CA GLY A 116 -3.99 -17.53 5.21
C GLY A 116 -4.49 -17.31 3.78
N PHE A 117 -5.63 -17.91 3.40
CA PHE A 117 -6.29 -17.63 2.14
C PHE A 117 -6.64 -16.15 1.99
N CYS A 118 -7.25 -15.53 3.00
CA CYS A 118 -7.60 -14.11 2.97
C CYS A 118 -6.36 -13.22 2.82
N VAL A 119 -5.23 -13.51 3.47
CA VAL A 119 -3.97 -12.74 3.31
C VAL A 119 -3.50 -12.76 1.85
N VAL A 120 -3.49 -13.93 1.22
CA VAL A 120 -3.11 -14.08 -0.19
C VAL A 120 -4.12 -13.36 -1.09
N LEU A 121 -5.41 -13.54 -0.83
CA LEU A 121 -6.48 -12.89 -1.57
C LEU A 121 -6.38 -11.36 -1.51
N TYR A 122 -6.19 -10.76 -0.34
CA TYR A 122 -6.04 -9.31 -0.21
C TYR A 122 -4.79 -8.79 -0.91
N THR A 123 -3.70 -9.55 -0.91
CA THR A 123 -2.47 -9.19 -1.63
C THR A 123 -2.73 -9.12 -3.15
N GLY A 124 -3.39 -10.14 -3.70
CA GLY A 124 -3.75 -10.19 -5.12
C GLY A 124 -4.80 -9.13 -5.50
N LEU A 125 -5.84 -8.95 -4.68
CA LEU A 125 -6.88 -7.93 -4.89
C LEU A 125 -6.28 -6.53 -4.86
N ARG A 126 -5.43 -6.20 -3.89
CA ARG A 126 -4.74 -4.90 -3.81
C ARG A 126 -3.99 -4.62 -5.11
N ALA A 127 -3.08 -5.53 -5.49
CA ALA A 127 -2.23 -5.32 -6.65
C ALA A 127 -3.04 -5.28 -7.97
N GLY A 128 -4.04 -6.15 -8.11
CA GLY A 128 -4.92 -6.18 -9.27
C GLY A 128 -5.80 -4.93 -9.39
N ILE A 129 -6.49 -4.54 -8.32
CA ILE A 129 -7.38 -3.36 -8.32
C ILE A 129 -6.57 -2.08 -8.53
N MET A 130 -5.41 -1.95 -7.89
CA MET A 130 -4.51 -0.80 -8.13
C MET A 130 -4.08 -0.71 -9.60
N LYS A 131 -3.61 -1.82 -10.20
CA LYS A 131 -3.07 -1.83 -11.57
C LYS A 131 -4.14 -1.69 -12.65
N TYR A 132 -5.26 -2.40 -12.50
CA TYR A 132 -6.25 -2.56 -13.58
C TYR A 132 -7.47 -1.63 -13.44
N ILE A 133 -7.72 -1.07 -12.25
CA ILE A 133 -8.90 -0.22 -12.01
C ILE A 133 -8.46 1.19 -11.59
N LEU A 134 -7.74 1.30 -10.47
CA LEU A 134 -7.48 2.60 -9.84
C LEU A 134 -6.46 3.45 -10.61
N ALA A 135 -5.37 2.86 -11.11
CA ALA A 135 -4.38 3.59 -11.89
C ALA A 135 -4.93 4.12 -13.23
N PRO A 136 -5.68 3.33 -14.03
CA PRO A 136 -6.36 3.86 -15.22
C PRO A 136 -7.37 4.95 -14.90
N LEU A 137 -8.14 4.82 -13.81
CA LEU A 137 -9.06 5.87 -13.36
C LEU A 137 -8.33 7.16 -12.98
N ALA A 138 -7.19 7.05 -12.28
CA ALA A 138 -6.34 8.20 -11.93
C ALA A 138 -5.85 8.95 -13.18
N THR A 139 -5.37 8.23 -14.20
CA THR A 139 -4.95 8.84 -15.47
C THR A 139 -6.13 9.48 -16.20
N ARG A 140 -7.29 8.82 -16.20
CA ARG A 140 -8.52 9.37 -16.81
C ARG A 140 -9.00 10.64 -16.12
N TRP A 141 -8.78 10.76 -14.82
CA TRP A 141 -9.09 11.96 -14.04
C TRP A 141 -7.98 13.03 -14.05
N GLY A 142 -6.96 12.88 -14.90
CA GLY A 142 -5.98 13.92 -15.18
C GLY A 142 -4.69 13.87 -14.36
N ILE A 143 -4.44 12.78 -13.61
CA ILE A 143 -3.16 12.60 -12.91
C ILE A 143 -2.12 12.07 -13.90
N SER A 144 -1.12 12.88 -14.25
CA SER A 144 -0.11 12.53 -15.26
C SER A 144 1.15 11.88 -14.67
N LYS A 145 1.57 12.27 -13.46
CA LYS A 145 2.82 11.80 -12.85
C LYS A 145 2.67 10.36 -12.35
N LYS A 146 3.55 9.46 -12.80
CA LYS A 146 3.52 8.03 -12.42
C LYS A 146 3.58 7.81 -10.90
N LYS A 147 4.41 8.60 -10.19
CA LYS A 147 4.51 8.57 -8.72
C LYS A 147 3.16 8.87 -8.07
N ASP A 148 2.48 9.92 -8.53
CA ASP A 148 1.19 10.37 -7.99
C ASP A 148 0.07 9.38 -8.32
N ILE A 149 0.08 8.76 -9.50
CA ILE A 149 -0.84 7.66 -9.86
C ILE A 149 -0.72 6.50 -8.89
N THR A 150 0.52 6.09 -8.56
CA THR A 150 0.75 5.01 -7.59
C THR A 150 0.24 5.40 -6.21
N ARG A 151 0.59 6.59 -5.71
CA ARG A 151 0.13 7.06 -4.38
C ARG A 151 -1.38 7.21 -4.29
N TYR A 152 -1.99 7.77 -5.33
CA TYR A 152 -3.44 7.84 -5.46
C TYR A 152 -4.05 6.45 -5.36
N SER A 153 -3.51 5.48 -6.10
CA SER A 153 -4.02 4.11 -6.13
C SER A 153 -3.86 3.40 -4.79
N GLU A 154 -2.76 3.64 -4.06
CA GLU A 154 -2.56 3.14 -2.69
C GLU A 154 -3.65 3.66 -1.74
N GLN A 155 -3.94 4.96 -1.78
CA GLN A 155 -4.97 5.58 -0.93
C GLN A 155 -6.39 5.14 -1.33
N ALA A 156 -6.67 5.07 -2.63
CA ALA A 156 -7.98 4.63 -3.13
C ALA A 156 -8.25 3.15 -2.81
N TRP A 157 -7.23 2.28 -2.82
CA TRP A 157 -7.37 0.90 -2.36
C TRP A 157 -7.79 0.82 -0.89
N LEU A 158 -7.12 1.58 -0.01
CA LEU A 158 -7.48 1.65 1.41
C LEU A 158 -8.92 2.16 1.58
N LEU A 159 -9.30 3.21 0.84
CA LEU A 159 -10.66 3.73 0.85
C LEU A 159 -11.70 2.67 0.47
N CYS A 160 -11.46 1.89 -0.59
CA CYS A 160 -12.35 0.80 -0.99
C CYS A 160 -12.49 -0.26 0.11
N TYR A 161 -11.37 -0.69 0.69
CA TYR A 161 -11.37 -1.69 1.76
C TYR A 161 -12.15 -1.21 2.98
N TYR A 162 -11.78 -0.05 3.54
CA TYR A 162 -12.39 0.46 4.76
C TYR A 162 -13.85 0.81 4.56
N SER A 163 -14.25 1.31 3.39
CA SER A 163 -15.68 1.57 3.10
C SER A 163 -16.53 0.30 3.20
N VAL A 164 -16.03 -0.84 2.72
CA VAL A 164 -16.73 -2.13 2.78
C VAL A 164 -16.70 -2.71 4.19
N PHE A 165 -15.52 -2.85 4.79
CA PHE A 165 -15.36 -3.52 6.08
C PHE A 165 -15.90 -2.71 7.24
N TRP A 166 -15.76 -1.39 7.24
CA TRP A 166 -16.35 -0.55 8.26
C TRP A 166 -17.88 -0.62 8.24
N THR A 167 -18.50 -0.57 7.05
CA THR A 167 -19.95 -0.71 6.90
C THR A 167 -20.44 -2.06 7.40
N LEU A 168 -19.72 -3.14 7.08
CA LEU A 168 -20.03 -4.48 7.57
C LEU A 168 -19.89 -4.58 9.10
N GLY A 169 -18.83 -4.03 9.67
CA GLY A 169 -18.62 -3.97 11.12
C GLY A 169 -19.76 -3.21 11.81
N LEU A 170 -20.11 -2.04 11.28
CA LEU A 170 -21.19 -1.21 11.80
C LEU A 170 -22.54 -1.93 11.72
N TYR A 171 -22.81 -2.70 10.65
CA TYR A 171 -23.99 -3.54 10.56
C TYR A 171 -24.02 -4.62 11.65
N ILE A 172 -22.91 -5.32 11.88
CA ILE A 172 -22.81 -6.33 12.95
C ILE A 172 -23.01 -5.68 14.33
N TYR A 173 -22.44 -4.50 14.55
CA TYR A 173 -22.61 -3.76 15.79
C TYR A 173 -24.07 -3.31 15.98
N GLY A 174 -24.66 -2.67 14.98
CA GLY A 174 -26.02 -2.13 15.03
C GLY A 174 -27.11 -3.18 15.19
N THR A 175 -26.88 -4.42 14.72
CA THR A 175 -27.80 -5.55 14.87
C THR A 175 -27.58 -6.38 16.15
N SER A 176 -26.64 -5.97 17.00
CA SER A 176 -26.26 -6.70 18.21
C SER A 176 -26.81 -6.07 19.49
N LYS A 177 -26.90 -6.88 20.55
CA LYS A 177 -27.35 -6.44 21.89
C LYS A 177 -26.42 -5.40 22.54
N TYR A 178 -25.15 -5.35 22.12
CA TYR A 178 -24.14 -4.46 22.70
C TYR A 178 -24.02 -3.12 21.96
N CYS A 179 -24.91 -2.84 21.01
CA CYS A 179 -25.01 -1.52 20.40
C CYS A 179 -25.32 -0.47 21.48
N LEU A 180 -24.37 0.46 21.68
CA LEU A 180 -24.43 1.54 22.68
C LEU A 180 -24.55 1.06 24.14
N ASN A 181 -24.38 -0.23 24.40
CA ASN A 181 -24.39 -0.81 25.73
C ASN A 181 -23.11 -1.61 25.98
N LEU A 182 -22.15 -0.96 26.63
CA LEU A 182 -20.83 -1.54 26.90
C LEU A 182 -20.87 -2.74 27.85
N ARG A 183 -21.88 -2.85 28.72
CA ARG A 183 -22.02 -4.00 29.63
C ARG A 183 -22.34 -5.28 28.87
N GLU A 184 -23.19 -5.18 27.85
CA GLU A 184 -23.60 -6.31 27.00
C GLU A 184 -22.47 -6.87 26.12
N MET A 185 -21.30 -6.24 26.11
CA MET A 185 -20.11 -6.84 25.48
C MET A 185 -19.59 -8.07 26.24
N PHE A 186 -19.93 -8.20 27.52
CA PHE A 186 -19.39 -9.23 28.42
C PHE A 186 -20.45 -10.24 28.90
N THR A 187 -21.72 -10.03 28.55
CA THR A 187 -22.81 -10.95 28.90
C THR A 187 -22.71 -12.24 28.09
N ASP A 188 -23.14 -13.36 28.68
CA ASP A 188 -23.09 -14.70 28.06
C ASP A 188 -21.68 -15.13 27.63
N TRP A 189 -20.64 -14.57 28.27
CA TRP A 189 -19.26 -14.97 28.04
C TRP A 189 -18.94 -16.25 28.83
N PRO A 190 -18.20 -17.22 28.25
CA PRO A 190 -17.69 -17.23 26.88
C PRO A 190 -18.73 -17.73 25.86
N THR A 191 -18.97 -16.95 24.79
CA THR A 191 -19.80 -17.40 23.67
C THR A 191 -18.94 -18.22 22.70
N ARG A 192 -19.02 -19.56 22.74
CA ARG A 192 -18.19 -20.45 21.90
C ARG A 192 -18.58 -20.43 20.42
N ASP A 193 -19.87 -20.27 20.15
CA ASP A 193 -20.44 -20.31 18.80
C ASP A 193 -20.78 -18.91 18.27
N LEU A 194 -20.14 -18.54 17.17
CA LEU A 194 -20.28 -17.24 16.51
C LEU A 194 -21.20 -17.33 15.28
N PRO A 195 -21.99 -16.28 14.99
CA PRO A 195 -22.60 -16.13 13.67
C PRO A 195 -21.52 -16.14 12.58
N GLY A 196 -21.78 -16.83 11.46
CA GLY A 196 -20.81 -16.97 10.37
C GLY A 196 -20.31 -15.63 9.84
N LEU A 197 -21.20 -14.63 9.73
CA LEU A 197 -20.84 -13.28 9.29
C LEU A 197 -19.83 -12.60 10.23
N THR A 198 -20.05 -12.69 11.54
CA THR A 198 -19.14 -12.14 12.55
C THR A 198 -17.78 -12.84 12.50
N LYS A 199 -17.77 -14.17 12.35
CA LYS A 199 -16.54 -14.94 12.23
C LYS A 199 -15.73 -14.56 10.99
N VAL A 200 -16.37 -14.50 9.82
CA VAL A 200 -15.74 -14.07 8.55
C VAL A 200 -15.24 -12.63 8.65
N TYR A 201 -16.00 -11.73 9.27
CA TYR A 201 -15.59 -10.34 9.50
C TYR A 201 -14.31 -10.24 10.35
N ILE A 202 -14.26 -10.90 11.51
CA ILE A 202 -13.09 -10.84 12.40
C ILE A 202 -11.87 -11.50 11.76
N LEU A 203 -12.02 -12.67 11.14
CA LEU A 203 -10.91 -13.34 10.45
C LEU A 203 -10.43 -12.54 9.23
N GLY A 204 -11.35 -11.93 8.47
CA GLY A 204 -11.02 -11.06 7.35
C GLY A 204 -10.26 -9.81 7.78
N GLN A 205 -10.70 -9.16 8.86
CA GLN A 205 -9.97 -8.02 9.46
C GLN A 205 -8.58 -8.45 9.93
N TRP A 206 -8.48 -9.57 10.65
CA TRP A 206 -7.17 -10.09 11.08
C TRP A 206 -6.24 -10.37 9.89
N ALA A 207 -6.74 -11.00 8.83
CA ALA A 207 -5.98 -11.26 7.62
C ALA A 207 -5.52 -9.96 6.92
N PHE A 208 -6.37 -8.95 6.87
CA PHE A 208 -5.98 -7.65 6.31
C PHE A 208 -4.87 -6.99 7.12
N TRP A 209 -4.95 -7.00 8.46
CA TRP A 209 -3.90 -6.45 9.32
C TRP A 209 -2.56 -7.20 9.18
N LEU A 210 -2.59 -8.53 9.01
CA LEU A 210 -1.40 -9.32 8.65
C LEU A 210 -0.86 -8.94 7.27
N GLN A 211 -1.74 -8.75 6.29
CA GLN A 211 -1.38 -8.31 4.94
C GLN A 211 -0.76 -6.91 4.94
N GLN A 212 -1.23 -5.99 5.81
CA GLN A 212 -0.65 -4.65 5.94
C GLN A 212 0.78 -4.67 6.51
N ILE A 213 1.14 -5.65 7.33
CA ILE A 213 2.54 -5.83 7.75
C ILE A 213 3.43 -6.13 6.53
N LEU A 214 2.96 -6.98 5.60
CA LEU A 214 3.69 -7.25 4.36
C LEU A 214 3.84 -5.98 3.53
N VAL A 215 2.73 -5.24 3.32
CA VAL A 215 2.73 -3.99 2.55
C VAL A 215 3.66 -2.96 3.16
N LEU A 216 3.67 -2.78 4.47
CA LEU A 216 4.50 -1.79 5.15
C LEU A 216 6.00 -2.05 5.01
N ASN A 217 6.41 -3.32 4.90
CA ASN A 217 7.81 -3.69 4.66
C ASN A 217 8.20 -3.57 3.18
N ILE A 218 7.21 -3.60 2.29
CA ILE A 218 7.39 -3.52 0.86
C ILE A 218 7.38 -2.06 0.37
N GLU A 219 6.49 -1.23 0.91
CA GLU A 219 6.40 0.18 0.58
C GLU A 219 7.61 0.97 1.09
N ALA A 220 7.92 2.08 0.41
CA ALA A 220 9.00 2.96 0.81
C ALA A 220 8.83 3.42 2.27
N ARG A 221 9.91 3.26 3.05
CA ARG A 221 9.94 3.53 4.48
C ARG A 221 9.74 5.03 4.76
N ARG A 222 8.73 5.35 5.59
CA ARG A 222 8.43 6.70 6.08
C ARG A 222 9.08 6.96 7.44
N LYS A 223 9.10 8.24 7.88
CA LYS A 223 9.69 8.67 9.16
C LYS A 223 9.05 7.98 10.38
N ASP A 224 7.77 7.61 10.29
CA ASP A 224 6.99 6.93 11.32
C ASP A 224 6.94 5.40 11.18
N HIS A 225 7.80 4.79 10.34
CA HIS A 225 7.73 3.36 10.03
C HIS A 225 7.79 2.43 11.25
N TRP A 226 8.67 2.67 12.22
CA TRP A 226 8.74 1.83 13.43
C TRP A 226 7.48 1.97 14.31
N GLN A 227 6.88 3.16 14.36
CA GLN A 227 5.65 3.41 15.12
C GLN A 227 4.47 2.71 14.45
N MET A 228 4.36 2.81 13.13
CA MET A 228 3.36 2.09 12.34
C MET A 228 3.55 0.57 12.47
N LEU A 229 4.76 0.04 12.33
CA LEU A 229 5.03 -1.40 12.51
C LEU A 229 4.64 -1.89 13.90
N ALA A 230 5.03 -1.17 14.96
CA ALA A 230 4.66 -1.51 16.33
C ALA A 230 3.13 -1.51 16.51
N HIS A 231 2.44 -0.53 15.94
CA HIS A 231 0.99 -0.49 15.91
C HIS A 231 0.39 -1.73 15.23
N HIS A 232 0.85 -2.10 14.03
CA HIS A 232 0.34 -3.29 13.33
C HIS A 232 0.58 -4.57 14.12
N LEU A 233 1.77 -4.75 14.72
CA LEU A 233 2.09 -5.90 15.56
C LEU A 233 1.15 -6.00 16.77
N VAL A 234 0.95 -4.88 17.49
CA VAL A 234 0.06 -4.87 18.66
C VAL A 234 -1.40 -5.07 18.26
N THR A 235 -1.86 -4.50 17.15
CA THR A 235 -3.22 -4.71 16.64
C THR A 235 -3.46 -6.18 16.27
N VAL A 236 -2.50 -6.85 15.61
CA VAL A 236 -2.58 -8.30 15.33
C VAL A 236 -2.63 -9.12 16.61
N VAL A 237 -1.82 -8.78 17.62
CA VAL A 237 -1.86 -9.43 18.94
C VAL A 237 -3.22 -9.21 19.62
N LEU A 238 -3.78 -8.00 19.57
CA LEU A 238 -5.09 -7.71 20.16
C LEU A 238 -6.23 -8.45 19.47
N ILE A 239 -6.26 -8.48 18.14
CA ILE A 239 -7.30 -9.21 17.39
C ILE A 239 -7.19 -10.71 17.67
N SER A 240 -5.98 -11.28 17.60
CA SER A 240 -5.76 -12.72 17.84
C SER A 240 -6.12 -13.14 19.27
N THR A 241 -5.72 -12.36 20.28
CA THR A 241 -6.06 -12.64 21.69
C THR A 241 -7.54 -12.40 21.99
N ALA A 242 -8.17 -11.36 21.44
CA ALA A 242 -9.61 -11.16 21.59
C ALA A 242 -10.42 -12.29 20.94
N TYR A 243 -9.94 -12.82 19.81
CA TYR A 243 -10.54 -13.98 19.16
C TYR A 243 -10.39 -15.23 20.03
N ALA A 244 -9.16 -15.53 20.50
CA ALA A 244 -8.87 -16.68 21.36
C ALA A 244 -9.69 -16.66 22.66
N LEU A 245 -9.85 -15.48 23.26
CA LEU A 245 -10.58 -15.28 24.51
C LEU A 245 -12.10 -15.11 24.31
N HIS A 246 -12.63 -15.34 23.11
CA HIS A 246 -14.06 -15.15 22.82
C HIS A 246 -14.60 -13.74 23.14
N LEU A 247 -13.73 -12.73 23.08
CA LEU A 247 -14.04 -11.30 23.25
C LEU A 247 -14.36 -10.63 21.89
N THR A 248 -15.04 -11.34 21.00
CA THR A 248 -15.31 -10.89 19.63
C THR A 248 -16.20 -9.65 19.55
N ARG A 249 -17.08 -9.45 20.54
CA ARG A 249 -17.91 -8.23 20.67
C ARG A 249 -17.04 -6.99 20.89
N VAL A 250 -16.03 -7.11 21.77
CA VAL A 250 -15.03 -6.07 22.03
C VAL A 250 -14.17 -5.83 20.80
N ALA A 251 -13.70 -6.90 20.15
CA ALA A 251 -12.91 -6.80 18.92
C ALA A 251 -13.67 -6.04 17.82
N ASN A 252 -14.96 -6.36 17.60
CA ASN A 252 -15.79 -5.67 16.62
C ASN A 252 -15.87 -4.16 16.91
N LEU A 253 -16.20 -3.78 18.15
CA LEU A 253 -16.31 -2.36 18.52
C LEU A 253 -14.98 -1.62 18.33
N VAL A 254 -13.87 -2.21 18.78
CA VAL A 254 -12.53 -1.60 18.62
C VAL A 254 -12.17 -1.42 17.15
N LEU A 255 -12.43 -2.42 16.28
CA LEU A 255 -12.17 -2.32 14.85
C LEU A 255 -12.98 -1.20 14.19
N ILE A 256 -14.29 -1.11 14.45
CA ILE A 256 -15.14 -0.04 13.89
C ILE A 256 -14.64 1.35 14.30
N LEU A 257 -14.24 1.52 15.57
CA LEU A 257 -13.73 2.79 16.08
C LEU A 257 -12.38 3.17 15.46
N MET A 258 -11.51 2.21 15.22
CA MET A 258 -10.21 2.49 14.60
C MET A 258 -10.35 2.82 13.11
N ASP A 259 -11.17 2.06 12.39
CA ASP A 259 -11.28 2.09 10.93
C ASP A 259 -12.04 3.30 10.37
N VAL A 260 -12.95 3.94 11.12
CA VAL A 260 -13.78 5.06 10.62
C VAL A 260 -12.93 6.22 10.09
N VAL A 261 -11.81 6.48 10.76
CA VAL A 261 -10.86 7.55 10.41
C VAL A 261 -10.15 7.24 9.10
N ASP A 262 -9.96 5.96 8.80
CA ASP A 262 -9.25 5.46 7.62
C ASP A 262 -10.16 5.43 6.37
N ILE A 263 -11.38 5.98 6.47
CA ILE A 263 -12.21 6.38 5.32
C ILE A 263 -11.91 7.83 4.96
N PHE A 264 -11.97 8.74 5.95
CA PHE A 264 -11.80 10.18 5.72
C PHE A 264 -10.37 10.52 5.27
N PHE A 265 -9.36 9.89 5.87
CA PHE A 265 -7.95 10.21 5.58
C PHE A 265 -7.55 9.86 4.13
N PRO A 266 -7.75 8.62 3.63
CA PRO A 266 -7.41 8.31 2.25
C PRO A 266 -8.27 9.07 1.24
N LEU A 267 -9.54 9.32 1.55
CA LEU A 267 -10.40 10.14 0.70
C LEU A 267 -9.87 11.57 0.55
N ALA A 268 -9.43 12.20 1.64
CA ALA A 268 -8.80 13.52 1.59
C ALA A 268 -7.52 13.52 0.72
N LYS A 269 -6.70 12.45 0.81
CA LYS A 269 -5.52 12.31 -0.05
C LYS A 269 -5.87 12.08 -1.53
N CYS A 270 -6.89 11.27 -1.83
CA CYS A 270 -7.38 11.10 -3.19
C CYS A 270 -7.82 12.45 -3.79
N LEU A 271 -8.58 13.26 -3.04
CA LEU A 271 -8.99 14.60 -3.49
C LEU A 271 -7.81 15.57 -3.64
N LYS A 272 -6.77 15.45 -2.80
CA LYS A 272 -5.51 16.20 -2.96
C LYS A 272 -4.87 15.94 -4.32
N TYR A 273 -4.71 14.67 -4.72
CA TYR A 273 -4.09 14.32 -6.01
C TYR A 273 -4.95 14.74 -7.21
N LEU A 274 -6.27 14.84 -7.03
CA LEU A 274 -7.19 15.34 -8.05
C LEU A 274 -7.27 16.87 -8.11
N GLY A 275 -6.59 17.59 -7.21
CA GLY A 275 -6.57 19.06 -7.19
C GLY A 275 -7.79 19.73 -6.53
N TYR A 276 -8.66 18.97 -5.86
CA TYR A 276 -9.86 19.51 -5.19
C TYR A 276 -9.54 20.05 -3.79
N THR A 277 -9.00 21.27 -3.72
CA THR A 277 -8.52 21.90 -2.48
C THR A 277 -9.61 22.13 -1.43
N THR A 278 -10.75 22.71 -1.81
CA THR A 278 -11.85 23.00 -0.85
C THR A 278 -12.43 21.72 -0.24
N ALA A 279 -12.68 20.70 -1.07
CA ALA A 279 -13.23 19.44 -0.61
C ALA A 279 -12.23 18.66 0.26
N ARG A 280 -10.93 18.72 -0.08
CA ARG A 280 -9.84 18.22 0.77
C ARG A 280 -9.85 18.89 2.14
N ASP A 281 -9.99 20.20 2.23
CA ASP A 281 -9.94 20.93 3.51
C ASP A 281 -11.15 20.62 4.40
N ILE A 282 -12.35 20.50 3.80
CA ILE A 282 -13.55 20.03 4.51
C ILE A 282 -13.32 18.62 5.05
N LEU A 283 -12.80 17.70 4.23
CA LEU A 283 -12.50 16.33 4.66
C LEU A 283 -11.42 16.27 5.72
N PHE A 284 -10.42 17.16 5.68
CA PHE A 284 -9.42 17.27 6.74
C PHE A 284 -10.07 17.65 8.08
N GLY A 285 -11.00 18.60 8.08
CA GLY A 285 -11.79 18.94 9.26
C GLY A 285 -12.64 17.77 9.78
N LEU A 286 -13.34 17.06 8.87
CA LEU A 286 -14.10 15.85 9.23
C LEU A 286 -13.21 14.73 9.76
N PHE A 287 -12.04 14.52 9.16
CA PHE A 287 -11.03 13.58 9.63
C PHE A 287 -10.58 13.91 11.05
N MET A 288 -10.30 15.17 11.36
CA MET A 288 -9.91 15.58 12.71
C MET A 288 -11.02 15.32 13.75
N LEU A 289 -12.27 15.66 13.41
CA LEU A 289 -13.41 15.42 14.28
C LEU A 289 -13.64 13.93 14.51
N ALA A 290 -13.65 13.13 13.44
CA ALA A 290 -13.80 11.68 13.50
C ALA A 290 -12.66 11.04 14.31
N TRP A 291 -11.42 11.50 14.13
CA TRP A 291 -10.26 11.03 14.91
C TRP A 291 -10.48 11.27 16.40
N PHE A 292 -10.80 12.50 16.78
CA PHE A 292 -10.97 12.85 18.19
C PHE A 292 -12.11 12.04 18.83
N LEU A 293 -13.29 12.00 18.19
CA LEU A 293 -14.44 11.28 18.74
C LEU A 293 -14.18 9.77 18.81
N ALA A 294 -13.68 9.16 17.73
CA ALA A 294 -13.51 7.71 17.69
C ALA A 294 -12.37 7.24 18.61
N ARG A 295 -11.19 7.90 18.57
CA ARG A 295 -9.97 7.43 19.24
C ARG A 295 -9.74 8.04 20.63
N HIS A 296 -10.28 9.22 20.93
CA HIS A 296 -10.08 9.85 22.25
C HIS A 296 -11.35 9.91 23.11
N VAL A 297 -12.54 9.71 22.54
CA VAL A 297 -13.78 9.62 23.33
C VAL A 297 -14.28 8.18 23.37
N CYS A 298 -14.77 7.64 22.24
CA CYS A 298 -15.42 6.33 22.20
C CYS A 298 -14.46 5.18 22.53
N TYR A 299 -13.20 5.25 22.08
CA TYR A 299 -12.20 4.24 22.41
C TYR A 299 -11.84 4.23 23.89
N LEU A 300 -11.69 5.40 24.53
CA LEU A 300 -11.46 5.49 25.98
C LEU A 300 -12.68 5.01 26.77
N LEU A 301 -13.90 5.31 26.30
CA LEU A 301 -15.12 4.74 26.89
C LEU A 301 -15.14 3.22 26.78
N THR A 302 -14.70 2.66 25.65
CA THR A 302 -14.57 1.21 25.46
C THR A 302 -13.55 0.61 26.44
N MET A 303 -12.39 1.24 26.60
CA MET A 303 -11.38 0.83 27.60
C MET A 303 -11.93 0.90 29.03
N TRP A 304 -12.64 1.98 29.38
CA TRP A 304 -13.30 2.11 30.67
C TRP A 304 -14.37 1.00 30.87
N GLY A 305 -15.13 0.68 29.84
CA GLY A 305 -16.10 -0.41 29.84
C GLY A 305 -15.45 -1.78 30.10
N ILE A 306 -14.28 -2.05 29.50
CA ILE A 306 -13.49 -3.25 29.78
C ILE A 306 -13.02 -3.26 31.24
N TRP A 307 -12.47 -2.16 31.74
CA TRP A 307 -11.99 -2.07 33.11
C TRP A 307 -13.12 -2.26 34.14
N LYS A 308 -14.28 -1.66 33.90
CA LYS A 308 -15.42 -1.63 34.83
C LYS A 308 -16.32 -2.85 34.72
N TYR A 309 -16.82 -3.18 33.51
CA TYR A 309 -17.90 -4.16 33.34
C TYR A 309 -17.40 -5.60 33.15
N MET A 310 -16.18 -5.80 32.63
CA MET A 310 -15.62 -7.14 32.49
C MET A 310 -15.56 -7.90 33.84
N PRO A 311 -14.96 -7.38 34.92
CA PRO A 311 -14.91 -8.08 36.21
C PRO A 311 -16.27 -8.18 36.93
N GLU A 312 -17.20 -7.28 36.62
CA GLU A 312 -18.56 -7.32 37.20
C GLU A 312 -19.42 -8.42 36.58
N THR A 313 -19.14 -8.77 35.32
CA THR A 313 -19.99 -9.67 34.54
C THR A 313 -19.37 -11.06 34.38
N ILE A 314 -18.03 -11.14 34.37
CA ILE A 314 -17.28 -12.39 34.21
C ILE A 314 -16.59 -12.73 35.53
N ALA A 315 -16.95 -13.87 36.13
CA ALA A 315 -16.28 -14.35 37.32
C ALA A 315 -14.89 -14.92 36.98
N GLU A 316 -13.92 -14.69 37.87
CA GLU A 316 -12.56 -15.20 37.70
C GLU A 316 -12.50 -16.73 37.78
N GLY A 317 -11.83 -17.35 36.80
CA GLY A 317 -11.65 -18.79 36.72
C GLY A 317 -11.78 -19.34 35.30
N CYS A 318 -11.81 -20.66 35.20
CA CYS A 318 -11.93 -21.38 33.94
C CYS A 318 -13.33 -21.98 33.75
N TYR A 319 -13.78 -22.00 32.51
CA TYR A 319 -15.08 -22.50 32.08
C TYR A 319 -14.90 -23.63 31.07
N TYR A 320 -15.60 -24.73 31.29
CA TYR A 320 -15.53 -25.93 30.45
C TYR A 320 -16.92 -26.35 29.96
N VAL A 321 -16.95 -27.06 28.84
CA VAL A 321 -18.18 -27.66 28.31
C VAL A 321 -18.45 -28.97 29.06
N SER A 322 -19.62 -29.09 29.68
CA SER A 322 -20.04 -30.35 30.31
C SER A 322 -20.50 -31.35 29.25
N ALA A 323 -19.78 -32.45 29.09
CA ALA A 323 -20.21 -33.54 28.21
C ALA A 323 -21.54 -34.15 28.74
N GLY A 324 -22.64 -33.97 28.01
CA GLY A 324 -23.90 -34.70 28.26
C GLY A 324 -25.19 -33.90 28.42
N SER A 325 -25.23 -32.58 28.23
CA SER A 325 -26.50 -31.81 28.22
C SER A 325 -26.88 -31.30 26.84
N VAL A 326 -28.20 -31.30 26.57
CA VAL A 326 -28.85 -30.94 25.29
C VAL A 326 -28.65 -29.47 24.86
N GLN A 327 -28.03 -28.67 25.73
CA GLN A 327 -27.34 -27.44 25.39
C GLN A 327 -26.02 -27.46 26.17
N ASP A 328 -24.92 -27.11 25.52
CA ASP A 328 -23.56 -27.00 26.06
C ASP A 328 -23.52 -26.16 27.36
N ALA A 329 -23.86 -26.76 28.50
CA ALA A 329 -23.91 -26.06 29.77
C ALA A 329 -22.48 -25.81 30.21
N LEU A 330 -22.04 -24.56 30.06
CA LEU A 330 -20.77 -24.08 30.58
C LEU A 330 -20.77 -24.30 32.09
N ARG A 331 -19.82 -25.09 32.58
CA ARG A 331 -19.56 -25.26 34.02
C ARG A 331 -18.30 -24.48 34.39
N GLY A 332 -18.35 -23.85 35.56
CA GLY A 332 -17.31 -22.96 36.06
C GLY A 332 -17.90 -21.86 36.93
N PRO A 333 -17.08 -21.01 37.55
CA PRO A 333 -15.62 -20.98 37.42
C PRO A 333 -14.92 -22.11 38.21
N THR A 334 -13.89 -22.73 37.61
CA THR A 334 -12.90 -23.55 38.32
C THR A 334 -11.62 -22.73 38.58
N PRO A 335 -10.80 -23.08 39.59
CA PRO A 335 -9.57 -22.34 39.87
C PRO A 335 -8.61 -22.35 38.67
N LEU A 336 -7.89 -21.23 38.50
CA LEU A 336 -6.91 -21.04 37.44
C LEU A 336 -5.77 -22.09 37.53
N PRO A 337 -5.25 -22.57 36.39
CA PRO A 337 -4.08 -23.44 36.37
C PRO A 337 -2.89 -22.80 37.11
N PRO A 338 -2.14 -23.55 37.92
CA PRO A 338 -1.15 -23.00 38.84
C PRO A 338 0.02 -22.26 38.17
N HIS A 339 0.33 -22.54 36.89
CA HIS A 339 1.40 -21.85 36.17
C HIS A 339 1.09 -21.62 34.68
N GLY A 340 1.33 -20.39 34.22
CA GLY A 340 1.56 -20.06 32.80
C GLY A 340 0.40 -19.41 32.06
N TRP A 341 0.74 -18.67 30.99
CA TRP A 341 -0.18 -18.04 30.04
C TRP A 341 -0.53 -18.94 28.84
N SER A 342 -0.09 -20.21 28.87
CA SER A 342 -0.32 -21.17 27.79
C SER A 342 -1.79 -21.39 27.47
N HIS A 343 -2.66 -21.27 28.49
CA HIS A 343 -4.11 -21.37 28.36
C HIS A 343 -4.74 -20.33 27.42
N LEU A 344 -4.05 -19.21 27.14
CA LEU A 344 -4.52 -18.21 26.17
C LEU A 344 -4.66 -18.76 24.75
N TRP A 345 -3.79 -19.71 24.38
CA TRP A 345 -3.72 -20.26 23.03
C TRP A 345 -4.39 -21.62 22.93
N THR A 346 -4.77 -22.23 24.05
CA THR A 346 -5.52 -23.50 24.09
C THR A 346 -6.76 -23.51 23.20
N PRO A 347 -7.57 -22.44 23.09
CA PRO A 347 -8.74 -22.43 22.21
C PRO A 347 -8.44 -22.72 20.73
N PHE A 348 -7.20 -22.48 20.27
CA PHE A 348 -6.79 -22.82 18.91
C PHE A 348 -6.44 -24.31 18.74
N TYR A 349 -5.84 -24.93 19.75
CA TYR A 349 -5.40 -26.33 19.68
C TYR A 349 -6.47 -27.32 20.17
N ASP A 350 -7.30 -26.86 21.11
CA ASP A 350 -8.42 -27.59 21.69
C ASP A 350 -9.67 -26.69 21.72
N PRO A 351 -10.46 -26.69 20.62
CA PRO A 351 -11.71 -25.93 20.52
C PRO A 351 -12.77 -26.28 21.57
N THR A 352 -12.64 -27.42 22.24
CA THR A 352 -13.55 -27.87 23.32
C THR A 352 -12.97 -27.63 24.71
N GLY A 353 -11.71 -27.22 24.79
CA GLY A 353 -10.97 -27.02 26.02
C GLY A 353 -11.47 -25.87 26.89
N PRO A 354 -10.94 -25.74 28.11
CA PRO A 354 -11.34 -24.70 29.03
C PRO A 354 -10.98 -23.30 28.52
N ILE A 355 -11.87 -22.33 28.73
CA ILE A 355 -11.61 -20.91 28.49
C ILE A 355 -11.49 -20.23 29.85
N CYS A 356 -10.38 -19.55 30.08
CA CYS A 356 -10.06 -18.97 31.37
C CYS A 356 -10.06 -17.44 31.32
N TYR A 357 -10.59 -16.82 32.38
CA TYR A 357 -10.50 -15.40 32.64
C TYR A 357 -9.73 -15.18 33.94
N SER A 358 -8.82 -14.22 33.93
CA SER A 358 -8.09 -13.74 35.10
C SER A 358 -7.92 -12.23 35.02
N ASP A 359 -7.71 -11.60 36.18
CA ASP A 359 -7.44 -10.17 36.23
C ASP A 359 -6.14 -9.79 35.50
N GLY A 360 -5.18 -10.71 35.43
CA GLY A 360 -3.97 -10.54 34.62
C GLY A 360 -4.26 -10.41 33.13
N ILE A 361 -5.16 -11.22 32.57
CA ILE A 361 -5.58 -11.14 31.17
C ILE A 361 -6.21 -9.79 30.89
N ARG A 362 -7.13 -9.34 31.77
CA ARG A 362 -7.78 -8.03 31.64
C ARG A 362 -6.75 -6.89 31.59
N TRP A 363 -5.81 -6.87 32.53
CA TRP A 363 -4.78 -5.83 32.58
C TRP A 363 -3.80 -5.91 31.40
N GLY A 364 -3.45 -7.11 30.93
CA GLY A 364 -2.65 -7.28 29.72
C GLY A 364 -3.35 -6.73 28.48
N PHE A 365 -4.64 -7.03 28.32
CA PHE A 365 -5.46 -6.52 27.22
C PHE A 365 -5.62 -4.99 27.28
N LEU A 366 -5.93 -4.44 28.46
CA LEU A 366 -6.00 -2.99 28.68
C LEU A 366 -4.65 -2.30 28.45
N GLY A 367 -3.53 -2.93 28.84
CA GLY A 367 -2.19 -2.42 28.61
C GLY A 367 -1.86 -2.32 27.12
N ALA A 368 -2.21 -3.34 26.33
CA ALA A 368 -2.04 -3.31 24.87
C ALA A 368 -2.92 -2.24 24.21
N LEU A 369 -4.19 -2.09 24.64
CA LEU A 369 -5.05 -0.99 24.19
C LEU A 369 -4.50 0.38 24.60
N GLY A 370 -3.97 0.51 25.82
CA GLY A 370 -3.33 1.73 26.31
C GLY A 370 -2.07 2.10 25.53
N PHE A 371 -1.27 1.12 25.11
CA PHE A 371 -0.13 1.34 24.22
C PHE A 371 -0.59 1.86 22.85
N LEU A 372 -1.64 1.27 22.27
CA LEU A 372 -2.23 1.81 21.04
C LEU A 372 -2.74 3.24 21.25
N GLN A 373 -3.38 3.52 22.39
CA GLN A 373 -3.84 4.86 22.71
C GLN A 373 -2.69 5.87 22.74
N LEU A 374 -1.55 5.51 23.34
CA LEU A 374 -0.36 6.36 23.35
C LEU A 374 0.07 6.73 21.93
N LEU A 375 0.13 5.75 21.02
CA LEU A 375 0.45 6.00 19.62
C LEU A 375 -0.56 6.94 18.96
N THR A 376 -1.86 6.74 19.21
CA THR A 376 -2.90 7.63 18.65
C THR A 376 -2.79 9.06 19.19
N VAL A 377 -2.40 9.25 20.46
CA VAL A 377 -2.15 10.59 21.03
C VAL A 377 -0.95 11.24 20.36
N LEU A 378 0.14 10.49 20.13
CA LEU A 378 1.31 10.99 19.41
C LEU A 378 0.95 11.46 18.00
N TRP A 379 0.18 10.67 17.25
CA TRP A 379 -0.29 11.08 15.93
C TRP A 379 -1.29 12.23 15.98
N PHE A 380 -2.15 12.30 17.00
CA PHE A 380 -3.05 13.44 17.18
C PHE A 380 -2.31 14.75 17.38
N VAL A 381 -1.19 14.74 18.12
CA VAL A 381 -0.32 15.92 18.24
C VAL A 381 0.23 16.33 16.86
N LEU A 382 0.56 15.38 15.98
CA LEU A 382 0.97 15.70 14.61
C LEU A 382 -0.18 16.29 13.78
N ILE A 383 -1.39 15.77 13.93
CA ILE A 383 -2.59 16.28 13.25
C ILE A 383 -2.90 17.72 13.69
N VAL A 384 -2.85 17.99 14.99
CA VAL A 384 -3.03 19.36 15.52
C VAL A 384 -1.95 20.30 15.00
N LYS A 385 -0.69 19.85 14.90
CA LYS A 385 0.38 20.64 14.27
C LYS A 385 0.13 20.96 12.80
N VAL A 386 -0.50 20.05 12.05
CA VAL A 386 -0.95 20.32 10.68
C VAL A 386 -2.10 21.32 10.69
N ALA A 387 -3.10 21.15 11.56
CA ALA A 387 -4.23 22.07 11.67
C ALA A 387 -3.80 23.51 11.99
N VAL A 388 -2.83 23.71 12.90
CA VAL A 388 -2.26 25.03 13.19
C VAL A 388 -1.62 25.63 11.94
N ARG A 389 -0.90 24.84 11.13
CA ARG A 389 -0.33 25.30 9.85
C ARG A 389 -1.40 25.68 8.83
N VAL A 390 -2.51 24.95 8.77
CA VAL A 390 -3.65 25.29 7.91
C VAL A 390 -4.22 26.66 8.30
N VAL A 391 -4.42 26.89 9.60
CA VAL A 391 -4.93 28.18 10.12
C VAL A 391 -3.94 29.33 9.87
N GLN A 392 -2.64 29.04 9.87
CA GLN A 392 -1.58 29.99 9.50
C GLN A 392 -1.45 30.23 7.98
N GLY A 393 -2.26 29.56 7.15
CA GLY A 393 -2.25 29.73 5.70
C GLY A 393 -1.21 28.90 4.95
N ILE A 394 -0.53 27.96 5.62
CA ILE A 394 0.56 27.14 5.04
C ILE A 394 0.01 25.87 4.33
N GLY A 395 -1.29 25.57 4.47
CA GLY A 395 -1.95 24.43 3.82
C GLY A 395 -1.92 23.13 4.67
N ALA A 396 -2.69 22.13 4.24
CA ALA A 396 -2.98 20.89 4.99
C ALA A 396 -2.05 19.70 4.66
N ASP A 397 -0.79 19.96 4.34
CA ASP A 397 0.13 18.91 3.91
C ASP A 397 0.55 17.97 5.06
N ASP A 398 0.65 16.67 4.76
CA ASP A 398 1.06 15.62 5.70
C ASP A 398 2.57 15.70 5.96
N ILE A 399 2.93 15.87 7.21
CA ILE A 399 4.29 16.23 7.64
C ILE A 399 5.18 15.00 7.83
N ARG A 400 4.59 13.81 7.71
CA ARG A 400 5.27 12.53 7.84
C ARG A 400 5.86 12.07 6.51
N SER A 401 5.33 12.57 5.40
CA SER A 401 5.66 12.14 4.04
C SER A 401 6.78 12.97 3.40
N ASP A 402 7.80 13.35 4.17
CA ASP A 402 9.02 13.99 3.66
C ASP A 402 9.84 12.98 2.80
N ASP A 403 9.30 12.72 1.61
CA ASP A 403 9.98 12.60 0.31
C ASP A 403 8.93 12.50 -0.83
N GLU A 404 7.87 13.32 -0.78
CA GLU A 404 6.95 13.44 -1.91
C GLU A 404 7.54 14.27 -3.07
N GLY A 405 8.69 14.94 -2.88
CA GLY A 405 9.33 15.80 -3.89
C GLY A 405 10.86 15.74 -4.04
N GLY A 406 11.58 14.77 -3.48
CA GLY A 406 13.05 14.72 -3.49
C GLY A 406 13.67 13.48 -4.16
N GLY A 407 12.91 12.74 -4.96
CA GLY A 407 13.50 11.76 -5.87
C GLY A 407 14.01 12.52 -7.09
N GLU A 408 15.31 12.47 -7.34
CA GLU A 408 15.98 13.01 -8.53
C GLU A 408 15.05 12.94 -9.74
N GLU A 409 14.61 14.10 -10.21
CA GLU A 409 13.84 14.22 -11.44
C GLU A 409 14.74 13.73 -12.59
N GLU A 410 14.58 12.48 -13.01
CA GLU A 410 14.85 12.17 -14.42
C GLU A 410 13.82 12.98 -15.20
N GLU A 411 14.22 14.17 -15.68
CA GLU A 411 13.43 14.99 -16.60
C GLU A 411 12.95 14.11 -17.76
N GLU A 412 11.69 13.70 -17.73
CA GLU A 412 10.97 13.25 -18.93
C GLU A 412 10.77 14.48 -19.82
N VAL A 413 11.80 14.85 -20.58
CA VAL A 413 11.63 15.77 -21.70
C VAL A 413 10.80 15.04 -22.75
N MET A 414 9.49 15.29 -22.78
CA MET A 414 8.69 15.06 -23.97
C MET A 414 9.25 15.93 -25.09
N VAL A 415 10.11 15.34 -25.92
CA VAL A 415 10.57 15.98 -27.15
C VAL A 415 9.37 16.06 -28.08
N GLU A 416 8.73 17.23 -28.13
CA GLU A 416 7.84 17.59 -29.23
C GLU A 416 8.64 17.44 -30.53
N LEU A 417 8.15 16.59 -31.43
CA LEU A 417 8.81 16.27 -32.69
C LEU A 417 8.73 17.49 -33.62
N SER A 418 9.66 18.43 -33.47
CA SER A 418 9.82 19.54 -34.40
C SER A 418 10.26 19.00 -35.77
N PRO A 419 9.58 19.34 -36.88
CA PRO A 419 10.01 18.90 -38.22
C PRO A 419 11.40 19.47 -38.55
N CYS A 420 12.28 18.62 -39.09
CA CYS A 420 13.62 19.02 -39.53
C CYS A 420 13.57 20.24 -40.47
N PRO A 421 14.37 21.29 -40.24
CA PRO A 421 14.47 22.39 -41.18
C PRO A 421 15.24 21.94 -42.43
N SER A 422 14.68 22.23 -43.61
CA SER A 422 15.35 22.05 -44.90
C SER A 422 16.55 23.00 -45.04
N PRO A 423 17.64 22.60 -45.74
CA PRO A 423 18.82 23.46 -45.85
C PRO A 423 18.55 24.63 -46.80
N GLY A 424 18.17 25.78 -46.24
CA GLY A 424 18.12 27.06 -46.95
C GLY A 424 19.49 27.73 -46.99
N TRP A 425 19.95 28.08 -48.20
CA TRP A 425 21.14 28.88 -48.47
C TRP A 425 21.27 30.10 -47.53
N LYS A 426 22.40 30.20 -46.80
CA LYS A 426 22.81 31.44 -46.13
C LYS A 426 23.92 32.15 -46.93
N ARG A 427 23.54 33.33 -47.42
CA ARG A 427 24.35 34.33 -48.12
C ARG A 427 25.31 35.01 -47.12
N ARG A 428 26.56 35.20 -47.52
CA ARG A 428 27.60 35.95 -46.80
C ARG A 428 27.20 37.43 -46.64
N ALA A 429 27.46 38.00 -45.47
CA ALA A 429 27.77 39.42 -45.31
C ALA A 429 28.70 39.63 -44.11
N ALA A 430 29.80 40.34 -44.36
CA ALA A 430 30.85 40.70 -43.41
C ALA A 430 30.51 42.03 -42.70
N GLY A 431 31.07 42.26 -41.51
CA GLY A 431 31.00 43.55 -40.82
C GLY A 431 31.75 43.57 -39.47
N THR A 432 32.90 44.24 -39.48
CA THR A 432 33.95 44.34 -38.47
C THR A 432 33.63 45.29 -37.29
N ARG A 433 34.07 44.97 -36.05
CA ARG A 433 34.82 45.91 -35.16
C ARG A 433 35.42 45.23 -33.91
N ARG A 434 36.71 45.55 -33.66
CA ARG A 434 37.53 45.26 -32.48
C ARG A 434 37.33 46.33 -31.39
N THR A 435 37.50 45.97 -30.11
CA THR A 435 38.39 46.60 -29.09
C THR A 435 38.28 45.88 -27.73
N ALA A 436 39.21 46.15 -26.81
CA ALA A 436 39.91 45.19 -25.94
C ALA A 436 39.52 45.15 -24.43
N SER A 437 39.80 43.98 -23.81
CA SER A 437 40.37 43.66 -22.47
C SER A 437 39.98 44.45 -21.20
N SER A 438 39.47 43.76 -20.16
CA SER A 438 40.29 43.29 -19.03
C SER A 438 39.48 42.46 -18.02
N SER A 439 40.23 41.76 -17.16
CA SER A 439 39.97 40.53 -16.39
C SER A 439 39.11 40.65 -15.12
N GLY A 440 38.33 39.58 -14.84
CA GLY A 440 37.76 39.27 -13.52
C GLY A 440 37.45 37.77 -13.42
N VAL A 441 38.12 37.08 -12.49
CA VAL A 441 38.19 35.62 -12.34
C VAL A 441 37.00 35.08 -11.53
N SER A 442 36.39 33.98 -12.00
CA SER A 442 35.46 33.12 -11.24
C SER A 442 35.84 31.66 -11.51
N PHE A 443 36.38 30.96 -10.52
CA PHE A 443 36.70 29.53 -10.61
C PHE A 443 35.66 28.72 -9.84
N ASP A 444 34.84 28.00 -10.59
CA ASP A 444 33.93 26.96 -10.09
C ASP A 444 34.69 25.62 -10.06
N ARG A 445 34.76 25.01 -8.87
CA ARG A 445 35.54 23.79 -8.61
C ARG A 445 34.59 22.68 -8.21
N LYS A 446 34.03 21.96 -9.17
CA LYS A 446 33.41 20.64 -8.95
C LYS A 446 33.35 19.72 -10.17
N GLU A 447 34.21 19.94 -11.16
CA GLU A 447 34.36 19.04 -12.31
C GLU A 447 35.78 18.45 -12.35
N LEU A 448 36.15 17.65 -11.34
CA LEU A 448 37.46 16.98 -11.36
C LEU A 448 37.62 15.77 -10.41
N LEU A 449 36.59 14.96 -10.17
CA LEU A 449 36.77 13.66 -9.49
C LEU A 449 35.86 12.53 -10.03
N SER A 450 35.64 12.50 -11.34
CA SER A 450 35.17 11.30 -12.03
C SER A 450 35.95 11.13 -13.32
N ARG A 451 37.13 10.50 -13.19
CA ARG A 451 37.94 9.85 -14.24
C ARG A 451 39.33 9.61 -13.67
N ILE A 452 39.55 8.46 -13.04
CA ILE A 452 40.77 7.65 -13.18
C ILE A 452 40.34 6.24 -12.78
N GLY A 453 40.33 5.35 -13.76
CA GLY A 453 40.37 3.90 -13.57
C GLY A 453 41.51 3.36 -14.43
N CYS A 454 42.32 2.49 -13.82
CA CYS A 454 43.36 1.62 -14.40
C CYS A 454 44.61 2.35 -14.95
N GLU A 455 45.86 1.89 -14.82
CA GLU A 455 46.49 0.56 -14.84
C GLU A 455 47.89 0.57 -14.15
N LYS A 456 48.35 -0.63 -13.78
CA LYS A 456 49.74 -1.18 -13.73
C LYS A 456 50.72 -0.91 -12.56
N GLN A 457 50.91 -1.99 -11.78
CA GLN A 457 52.08 -2.91 -11.70
C GLN A 457 53.52 -2.40 -11.42
N VAL A 458 54.19 -3.08 -10.46
CA VAL A 458 55.66 -3.25 -10.20
C VAL A 458 56.36 -2.00 -9.62
N ASP A 459 57.10 -1.99 -8.51
CA ASP A 459 57.82 -2.99 -7.67
C ASP A 459 57.39 -2.98 -6.19
#